data_AF-A0A238U6K1-F1
#
_entry.id   AF-A0A238U6K1-F1
#
_cell.length_a   1.000
_cell.length_b   1.000
_cell.length_c   1.000
_cell.angle_alpha   90.00
_cell.angle_beta   90.00
_cell.angle_gamma   90.00
#
_symmetry.space_group_name_H-M   'P 1'
#
loop_
_entity.id
_entity.type
_entity.pdbx_description
1 polymer ?
#
loop_
_entity_poly.entity_id
_entity_poly.type
_entity_poly.pdbx_seq_one_letter_code
_entity_poly.pdbx_strand_id
1 'polypeptide(L)'
;MKQIFLFFVLIVNISFAQTKHILFEGNSKEYFVKELGNGKTASELKFRKEVKSKNEIHFYIEGQLFIFKGEDKGLSILNKEDFSKIKFDNLQELKENVDSNNALYPCKVFPDIELVENENSLIKKYKVKWKYYIE
;
A
#
# COMPACT_ATOMS: atom_id res chain seq x y z
N MET A 1 -38.63 37.87 12.81
CA MET A 1 -38.22 36.57 13.41
C MET A 1 -37.79 35.63 12.31
N LYS A 2 -36.58 35.08 12.45
CA LYS A 2 -36.09 33.80 11.90
C LYS A 2 -36.18 33.57 10.39
N GLN A 3 -35.12 33.98 9.68
CA GLN A 3 -34.50 33.11 8.66
C GLN A 3 -32.99 33.18 8.87
N ILE A 4 -32.57 32.50 9.94
CA ILE A 4 -31.17 32.23 10.26
C ILE A 4 -30.87 30.82 9.76
N PHE A 5 -29.78 30.72 9.00
CA PHE A 5 -28.99 29.52 8.76
C PHE A 5 -29.66 28.36 8.00
N LEU A 6 -29.48 28.38 6.68
CA LEU A 6 -29.32 27.14 5.92
C LEU A 6 -27.97 27.19 5.18
N PHE A 7 -26.90 27.33 5.95
CA PHE A 7 -25.52 27.41 5.45
C PHE A 7 -24.63 26.43 6.18
N PHE A 8 -25.05 25.16 6.35
CA PHE A 8 -24.18 24.15 6.99
C PHE A 8 -24.56 22.70 6.61
N VAL A 9 -24.63 22.38 5.32
CA VAL A 9 -24.52 20.97 4.87
C VAL A 9 -23.60 20.89 3.65
N LEU A 10 -22.46 21.58 3.76
CA LEU A 10 -21.26 21.31 2.99
C LEU A 10 -20.26 20.73 3.98
N ILE A 11 -20.59 19.58 4.58
CA ILE A 11 -19.59 18.75 5.26
C ILE A 11 -18.78 18.12 4.13
N VAL A 12 -17.82 18.93 3.68
CA VAL A 12 -16.50 18.60 3.16
C VAL A 12 -16.19 17.11 3.19
N ASN A 13 -16.73 16.33 2.25
CA ASN A 13 -16.15 15.04 1.86
C ASN A 13 -14.98 15.27 0.89
N ILE A 14 -14.15 16.27 1.17
CA ILE A 14 -12.82 16.37 0.57
C ILE A 14 -11.90 15.56 1.50
N SER A 15 -12.20 14.26 1.63
CA SER A 15 -11.17 13.34 2.09
C SER A 15 -10.19 13.29 0.93
N PHE A 16 -9.12 14.10 1.01
CA PHE A 16 -8.05 14.08 0.04
C PHE A 16 -7.69 12.63 -0.23
N ALA A 17 -7.91 12.17 -1.46
CA ALA A 17 -7.31 10.93 -1.97
C ALA A 17 -5.79 11.16 -2.01
N GLN A 18 -5.14 11.06 -0.85
CA GLN A 18 -3.70 11.13 -0.75
C GLN A 18 -3.16 9.74 -1.06
N THR A 19 -2.42 9.64 -2.17
CA THR A 19 -1.69 8.44 -2.53
C THR A 19 -0.81 8.00 -1.36
N LYS A 20 -0.93 6.74 -0.99
CA LYS A 20 -0.11 6.13 0.07
C LYS A 20 1.18 5.59 -0.51
N HIS A 21 2.30 5.83 0.15
CA HIS A 21 3.62 5.43 -0.33
C HIS A 21 4.25 4.44 0.65
N ILE A 22 4.55 3.23 0.20
CA ILE A 22 5.16 2.20 1.04
C ILE A 22 6.56 1.92 0.51
N LEU A 23 7.57 2.11 1.36
CA LEU A 23 8.97 1.78 1.04
C LEU A 23 9.25 0.32 1.39
N PHE A 24 9.97 -0.37 0.50
CA PHE A 24 10.52 -1.68 0.80
C PHE A 24 11.84 -1.91 0.06
N GLU A 25 12.70 -2.75 0.65
CA GLU A 25 13.97 -3.16 0.08
C GLU A 25 13.78 -4.45 -0.73
N GLY A 26 13.89 -4.37 -2.06
CA GLY A 26 13.53 -5.47 -2.97
C GLY A 26 14.36 -6.74 -2.81
N ASN A 27 15.58 -6.60 -2.29
CA ASN A 27 16.53 -7.69 -2.05
C ASN A 27 16.65 -8.09 -0.58
N SER A 28 15.78 -7.56 0.29
CA SER A 28 15.85 -7.86 1.72
C SER A 28 15.53 -9.33 1.99
N LYS A 29 16.32 -9.93 2.87
CA LYS A 29 16.08 -11.26 3.46
C LYS A 29 15.54 -11.14 4.87
N GLU A 30 14.91 -10.01 5.20
CA GLU A 30 14.24 -9.81 6.47
C GLU A 30 13.04 -10.74 6.59
N TYR A 31 12.81 -11.17 7.82
CA TYR A 31 11.66 -11.98 8.21
C TYR A 31 10.82 -11.21 9.22
N PHE A 32 9.52 -11.49 9.25
CA PHE A 32 8.61 -11.02 10.28
C PHE A 32 7.93 -12.21 10.94
N VAL A 33 7.52 -12.02 12.20
CA VAL A 33 6.81 -13.04 12.97
C VAL A 33 5.32 -12.84 12.77
N LYS A 34 4.63 -13.93 12.40
CA LYS A 34 3.18 -13.95 12.16
C LYS A 34 2.51 -14.97 13.07
N GLU A 35 1.39 -14.59 13.66
CA GLU A 35 0.52 -15.50 14.43
C GLU A 35 -0.31 -16.38 13.49
N LEU A 36 -0.33 -17.70 13.74
CA LEU A 36 -1.02 -18.70 12.91
C LEU A 36 -2.48 -18.97 13.36
N GLY A 37 -2.97 -18.25 14.37
CA GLY A 37 -4.34 -18.41 14.90
C GLY A 37 -4.54 -19.64 15.79
N ASN A 38 -3.52 -20.49 15.97
CA ASN A 38 -3.50 -21.61 16.91
C ASN A 38 -2.60 -21.35 18.14
N GLY A 39 -2.23 -20.08 18.37
CA GLY A 39 -1.29 -19.66 19.41
C GLY A 39 0.17 -19.97 19.11
N LYS A 40 0.50 -20.42 17.89
CA LYS A 40 1.87 -20.58 17.40
C LYS A 40 2.22 -19.46 16.43
N THR A 41 3.51 -19.14 16.39
CA THR A 41 4.07 -18.21 15.42
C THR A 41 4.81 -18.92 14.31
N ALA A 42 4.84 -18.29 13.13
CA ALA A 42 5.72 -18.63 12.03
C ALA A 42 6.61 -17.43 11.68
N SER A 43 7.76 -17.73 11.11
CA SER A 43 8.65 -16.74 10.50
C SER A 43 8.41 -16.76 9.00
N GLU A 44 8.03 -15.61 8.44
CA GLU A 44 7.78 -15.43 7.00
C GLU A 44 8.68 -14.33 6.45
N LEU A 45 9.05 -14.42 5.18
CA LEU A 45 9.77 -13.35 4.51
C LEU A 45 8.93 -12.07 4.56
N LYS A 46 9.54 -10.98 5.01
CA LYS A 46 8.91 -9.65 5.07
C LYS A 46 8.51 -9.16 3.68
N PHE A 47 9.26 -9.56 2.66
CA PHE A 47 9.02 -9.21 1.28
C PHE A 47 9.16 -10.43 0.36
N ARG A 48 8.18 -10.62 -0.52
CA ARG A 48 8.25 -11.57 -1.63
C ARG A 48 7.65 -10.94 -2.88
N LYS A 49 8.36 -11.04 -4.01
CA LYS A 49 7.92 -10.54 -5.31
C LYS A 49 7.71 -11.70 -6.27
N GLU A 50 6.57 -11.74 -6.93
CA GLU A 50 6.23 -12.77 -7.90
C GLU A 50 5.75 -12.16 -9.22
N VAL A 51 6.45 -12.48 -10.31
CA VAL A 51 6.03 -12.09 -11.66
C VAL A 51 5.04 -13.14 -12.16
N LYS A 52 3.75 -12.80 -12.20
CA LYS A 52 2.70 -13.73 -12.67
C LYS A 52 2.58 -13.77 -14.18
N SER A 53 2.78 -12.62 -14.82
CA SER A 53 2.82 -12.49 -16.28
C SER A 53 3.67 -11.28 -16.68
N LYS A 54 3.86 -11.07 -18.00
CA LYS A 54 4.57 -9.90 -18.52
C LYS A 54 4.05 -8.56 -17.96
N ASN A 55 2.76 -8.49 -17.63
CA ASN A 55 2.08 -7.28 -17.17
C ASN A 55 1.48 -7.44 -15.77
N GLU A 56 1.91 -8.42 -14.96
CA GLU A 56 1.36 -8.58 -13.62
C GLU A 56 2.44 -9.01 -12.63
N ILE A 57 2.59 -8.21 -11.57
CA ILE A 57 3.53 -8.49 -10.47
C ILE A 57 2.74 -8.46 -9.17
N HIS A 58 2.90 -9.51 -8.37
CA HIS A 58 2.38 -9.61 -7.02
C HIS A 58 3.50 -9.28 -6.04
N PHE A 59 3.24 -8.32 -5.17
CA PHE A 59 4.13 -7.97 -4.06
C PHE A 59 3.45 -8.42 -2.76
N TYR A 60 4.11 -9.30 -2.03
CA TYR A 60 3.72 -9.72 -0.70
C TYR A 60 4.62 -8.96 0.29
N ILE A 61 4.04 -8.07 1.09
CA ILE A 61 4.76 -7.25 2.08
C ILE A 61 4.10 -7.47 3.43
N GLU A 62 4.81 -8.07 4.39
CA GLU A 62 4.30 -8.40 5.73
C GLU A 62 2.93 -9.13 5.68
N GLY A 63 2.81 -10.08 4.76
CA GLY A 63 1.58 -10.86 4.54
C GLY A 63 0.46 -10.12 3.80
N GLN A 64 0.68 -8.88 3.35
CA GLN A 64 -0.29 -8.12 2.54
C GLN A 64 -0.01 -8.26 1.05
N LEU A 65 -1.06 -8.42 0.24
CA LEU A 65 -0.95 -8.55 -1.21
C LEU A 65 -1.20 -7.21 -1.92
N PHE A 66 -0.23 -6.77 -2.69
CA PHE A 66 -0.32 -5.65 -3.60
C PHE A 66 -0.11 -6.11 -5.04
N ILE A 67 -1.02 -5.74 -5.93
CA ILE A 67 -1.00 -6.16 -7.32
C ILE A 67 -0.67 -4.97 -8.20
N PHE A 68 0.45 -5.05 -8.90
CA PHE A 68 0.76 -4.20 -10.04
C PHE A 68 0.19 -4.84 -11.31
N LYS A 69 -0.59 -4.07 -12.06
CA LYS A 69 -0.97 -4.39 -13.43
C LYS A 69 -0.23 -3.42 -14.34
N GLY A 70 0.53 -3.96 -15.29
CA GLY A 70 1.39 -3.27 -16.24
C GLY A 70 0.60 -2.45 -17.26
N GLU A 71 -0.16 -1.49 -16.76
CA GLU A 71 -0.73 -0.38 -17.53
C GLU A 71 0.39 0.63 -17.81
N ASP A 72 0.37 1.28 -18.98
CA ASP A 72 1.48 2.08 -19.57
C ASP A 72 2.09 3.17 -18.66
N LYS A 73 1.48 3.52 -17.53
CA LYS A 73 1.93 4.57 -16.61
C LYS A 73 2.06 4.13 -15.14
N GLY A 74 1.97 2.83 -14.88
CA GLY A 74 1.99 2.31 -13.52
C GLY A 74 3.39 2.11 -12.93
N LEU A 75 4.45 2.14 -13.75
CA LEU A 75 5.83 1.97 -13.31
C LEU A 75 6.67 3.20 -13.67
N SER A 76 7.39 3.75 -12.71
CA SER A 76 8.37 4.82 -12.93
C SER A 76 9.68 4.53 -12.22
N ILE A 77 10.80 4.95 -12.82
CA ILE A 77 12.11 4.95 -12.17
C ILE A 77 12.32 6.33 -11.55
N LEU A 78 12.66 6.37 -10.26
CA LEU A 78 12.92 7.61 -9.54
C LEU A 78 14.42 7.91 -9.51
N ASN A 79 14.76 9.19 -9.62
CA ASN A 79 16.07 9.67 -9.23
C ASN A 79 16.12 9.92 -7.71
N LYS A 80 17.32 10.23 -7.19
CA LYS A 80 17.54 10.47 -5.76
C LYS A 80 16.80 11.69 -5.22
N GLU A 81 16.64 12.74 -6.03
CA GLU A 81 15.98 13.99 -5.64
C GLU A 81 14.46 13.82 -5.51
N ASP A 82 13.85 13.03 -6.38
CA ASP A 82 12.42 12.74 -6.32
C ASP A 82 12.11 11.73 -5.22
N PHE A 83 13.00 10.77 -5.00
CA PHE A 83 12.90 9.85 -3.86
C PHE A 83 12.92 10.58 -2.51
N SER A 84 13.80 11.56 -2.32
CA SER A 84 13.92 12.29 -1.05
C SER A 84 12.71 13.16 -0.71
N LYS A 85 11.86 13.48 -1.70
CA LYS A 85 10.62 14.24 -1.52
C LYS A 85 9.43 13.36 -1.10
N ILE A 86 9.55 12.04 -1.18
CA ILE A 86 8.46 11.12 -0.85
C ILE A 86 8.34 10.98 0.67
N LYS A 87 7.14 11.20 1.18
CA LYS A 87 6.78 10.85 2.55
C LYS A 87 6.21 9.43 2.54
N PHE A 88 6.87 8.52 3.24
CA PHE A 88 6.44 7.14 3.37
C PHE A 88 5.44 6.97 4.50
N ASP A 89 4.41 6.16 4.25
CA ASP A 89 3.40 5.75 5.21
C ASP A 89 3.85 4.46 5.92
N ASN A 90 3.39 4.28 7.16
CA ASN A 90 3.63 3.07 7.92
C ASN A 90 2.61 1.99 7.52
N LEU A 91 3.09 0.85 7.01
CA LEU A 91 2.24 -0.25 6.57
C LEU A 91 1.34 -0.81 7.69
N GLN A 92 1.85 -0.87 8.92
CA GLN A 92 1.08 -1.37 10.06
C GLN A 92 -0.10 -0.43 10.40
N GLU A 93 0.12 0.89 10.36
CA GLU A 93 -0.97 1.87 10.55
C GLU A 93 -2.01 1.79 9.43
N LEU A 94 -1.55 1.63 8.18
CA LEU A 94 -2.46 1.44 7.04
C LEU A 94 -3.29 0.16 7.20
N LYS A 95 -2.67 -0.92 7.68
CA LYS A 95 -3.34 -2.21 7.92
C LYS A 95 -4.40 -2.08 9.01
N GLU A 96 -4.08 -1.45 10.14
CA GLU A 96 -5.05 -1.20 11.22
C GLU A 96 -6.25 -0.39 10.73
N ASN A 97 -6.01 0.58 9.85
CA ASN A 97 -7.07 1.38 9.23
C ASN A 97 -7.94 0.54 8.27
N VAL A 98 -7.32 -0.28 7.42
CA VAL A 98 -8.04 -1.25 6.58
C VAL A 98 -8.89 -2.19 7.42
N ASP A 99 -8.32 -2.78 8.47
CA ASP A 99 -9.00 -3.76 9.32
C ASP A 99 -10.21 -3.13 10.03
N SER A 100 -10.07 -1.88 10.48
CA SER A 100 -11.13 -1.13 11.16
C SER A 100 -12.25 -0.66 10.24
N ASN A 101 -11.96 -0.40 8.96
CA ASN A 101 -12.94 0.17 8.02
C ASN A 101 -13.52 -0.87 7.05
N ASN A 102 -12.66 -1.64 6.38
CA ASN A 102 -13.08 -2.66 5.42
C ASN A 102 -11.98 -3.68 5.10
N ALA A 103 -11.78 -4.65 6.01
CA ALA A 103 -10.75 -5.69 5.88
C ALA A 103 -10.84 -6.48 4.55
N LEU A 104 -12.05 -6.75 4.07
CA LEU A 104 -12.26 -7.57 2.86
C LEU A 104 -12.00 -6.80 1.56
N TYR A 105 -11.99 -5.47 1.60
CA TYR A 105 -11.82 -4.62 0.43
C TYR A 105 -10.84 -3.47 0.70
N PRO A 106 -9.55 -3.76 0.95
CA PRO A 106 -8.54 -2.74 1.25
C PRO A 106 -8.43 -1.68 0.14
N CYS A 107 -8.61 -2.06 -1.13
CA CYS A 107 -8.61 -1.10 -2.25
C CYS A 107 -9.78 -0.11 -2.22
N LYS A 108 -10.81 -0.29 -1.39
CA LYS A 108 -11.85 0.73 -1.16
C LYS A 108 -11.43 1.74 -0.08
N VAL A 109 -10.58 1.33 0.86
CA VAL A 109 -10.03 2.19 1.91
C VAL A 109 -8.88 3.03 1.35
N PHE A 110 -7.95 2.38 0.65
CA PHE A 110 -6.83 3.02 -0.03
C PHE A 110 -6.86 2.67 -1.52
N PRO A 111 -7.57 3.48 -2.34
CA PRO A 111 -7.67 3.23 -3.78
C PRO A 111 -6.35 3.46 -4.52
N ASP A 112 -5.51 4.38 -4.01
CA ASP A 112 -4.26 4.81 -4.62
C ASP A 112 -3.08 4.48 -3.70
N ILE A 113 -2.29 3.47 -4.08
CA ILE A 113 -1.08 3.07 -3.38
C ILE A 113 0.07 3.01 -4.37
N GLU A 114 1.20 3.56 -3.97
CA GLU A 114 2.47 3.47 -4.66
C GLU A 114 3.47 2.70 -3.79
N LEU A 115 4.00 1.59 -4.32
CA LEU A 115 5.12 0.91 -3.70
C LEU A 115 6.42 1.45 -4.26
N VAL A 116 7.36 1.79 -3.39
CA VAL A 116 8.69 2.25 -3.74
C VAL A 116 9.68 1.15 -3.37
N GLU A 117 10.20 0.48 -4.39
CA GLU A 117 11.25 -0.54 -4.31
C GLU A 117 12.60 0.16 -4.36
N ASN A 118 13.37 0.04 -3.27
CA ASN A 118 14.79 0.38 -3.29
C ASN A 118 15.60 -0.88 -3.61
N GLU A 119 16.35 -0.86 -4.70
CA GLU A 119 17.17 -1.98 -5.16
C GLU A 119 18.58 -1.49 -5.48
N ASN A 120 19.42 -1.40 -4.44
CA ASN A 120 20.79 -0.87 -4.46
C ASN A 120 20.90 0.58 -4.96
N SER A 121 20.78 0.77 -6.27
CA SER A 121 20.96 2.05 -6.99
C SER A 121 19.78 2.40 -7.87
N LEU A 122 18.80 1.49 -8.00
CA LEU A 122 17.63 1.66 -8.84
C LEU A 122 16.40 1.73 -7.95
N ILE A 123 15.70 2.87 -8.01
CA ILE A 123 14.49 3.10 -7.24
C ILE A 123 13.31 2.99 -8.20
N LYS A 124 12.47 1.98 -8.00
CA LYS A 124 11.28 1.74 -8.84
C LYS A 124 10.04 2.09 -8.04
N LYS A 125 9.09 2.75 -8.68
CA LYS A 125 7.80 3.09 -8.09
C LYS A 125 6.68 2.43 -8.90
N TYR A 126 5.84 1.67 -8.21
CA TYR A 126 4.74 0.91 -8.80
C TYR A 126 3.40 1.42 -8.26
N LYS A 127 2.48 1.78 -9.15
CA LYS A 127 1.07 1.99 -8.79
C LYS A 127 0.39 0.62 -8.66
N VAL A 128 -0.10 0.32 -7.47
CA VAL A 128 -0.63 -1.00 -7.13
C VAL A 128 -2.06 -0.92 -6.61
N LYS A 129 -2.74 -2.06 -6.59
CA LYS A 129 -3.99 -2.26 -5.86
C LYS A 129 -3.75 -3.19 -4.68
N TRP A 130 -4.11 -2.75 -3.48
CA TRP A 130 -4.14 -3.64 -2.31
C TRP A 130 -5.30 -4.62 -2.44
N LYS A 131 -5.02 -5.90 -2.30
CA LYS A 131 -6.02 -6.97 -2.29
C LYS A 131 -6.02 -7.68 -0.96
N TYR A 132 -7.22 -8.01 -0.52
CA TYR A 132 -7.39 -8.96 0.57
C TYR A 132 -6.75 -10.29 0.17
N TYR A 133 -5.96 -10.85 1.07
CA TYR A 133 -5.20 -12.09 0.85
C TYR A 133 -5.30 -12.92 2.12
N ILE A 134 -5.77 -14.15 1.94
CA ILE A 134 -5.66 -15.23 2.92
C ILE A 134 -4.72 -16.24 2.26
N GLU A 135 -3.70 -16.65 3.00
CA GLU A 135 -2.78 -17.73 2.60
C GLU A 135 -3.37 -19.10 2.93
#